data_AF-A0A848ZJS5-F1
#
_entry.id   AF-A0A848ZJS5-F1
#
_cell.length_a   1.000
_cell.length_b   1.000
_cell.length_c   1.000
_cell.angle_alpha   90.00
_cell.angle_beta   90.00
_cell.angle_gamma   90.00
#
_symmetry.space_group_name_H-M   'P 1'
#
loop_
_entity.id
_entity.type
_entity.pdbx_description
1 polymer ?
#
loop_
_entity_poly.entity_id
_entity_poly.type
_entity_poly.pdbx_seq_one_letter_code
_entity_poly.pdbx_strand_id
1 'polypeptide(L)'
;MDFNPKKKTSNFLLLIASFAIVSLILWNTNSFFKKFKEEERHKMEIWATAQSEFLSLPVDADPGNLHIKIFQNNTSTPMILVNKDSTIKVNNMPGVQNIDTAFLQGKIKKFKEENKPISIEYKGENLATLYYGNSE
;
A
#
# COMPACT_ATOMS: atom_id res chain seq x y z
N MET A 1 -53.10 3.24 44.52
CA MET A 1 -52.34 2.20 43.78
C MET A 1 -51.50 2.93 42.75
N ASP A 2 -50.22 3.17 43.03
CA ASP A 2 -49.33 3.85 42.10
C ASP A 2 -48.49 2.81 41.35
N PHE A 3 -48.80 2.64 40.07
CA PHE A 3 -47.98 1.89 39.12
C PHE A 3 -47.17 2.88 38.30
N ASN A 4 -45.89 2.99 38.59
CA ASN A 4 -44.95 3.75 37.76
C ASN A 4 -43.93 2.81 37.07
N PRO A 5 -44.17 2.38 35.81
CA PRO A 5 -43.20 1.60 35.06
C PRO A 5 -42.43 2.49 34.07
N LYS A 6 -41.58 3.40 34.56
CA LYS A 6 -40.68 4.21 33.71
C LYS A 6 -39.21 3.90 33.98
N LYS A 7 -38.73 2.71 33.60
CA LYS A 7 -37.28 2.38 33.61
C LYS A 7 -36.76 1.61 32.39
N LYS A 8 -37.62 1.01 31.56
CA LYS A 8 -37.18 0.22 30.39
C LYS A 8 -36.77 1.08 29.18
N THR A 9 -37.38 2.26 29.00
CA THR A 9 -37.09 3.15 27.84
C THR A 9 -35.72 3.81 27.94
N SER A 10 -35.28 4.19 29.13
CA SER A 10 -33.96 4.81 29.36
C SER A 10 -32.82 3.82 29.06
N ASN A 11 -32.95 2.56 29.47
CA ASN A 11 -31.94 1.53 29.18
C ASN A 11 -31.84 1.24 27.67
N PHE A 12 -32.97 1.25 26.95
CA PHE A 12 -32.98 1.08 25.50
C PHE A 12 -32.34 2.26 24.76
N LEU A 13 -32.61 3.49 25.22
CA LEU A 13 -31.95 4.70 24.73
C LEU A 13 -30.42 4.65 24.91
N LEU A 14 -29.96 4.21 26.09
CA LEU A 14 -28.53 4.05 26.36
C LEU A 14 -27.88 2.99 25.46
N LEU A 15 -28.59 1.88 25.18
CA LEU A 15 -28.11 0.84 24.29
C LEU A 15 -27.98 1.33 22.84
N ILE A 16 -28.98 2.07 22.34
CA ILE A 16 -28.92 2.69 21.01
C ILE A 16 -27.78 3.69 20.94
N ALA A 17 -27.62 4.54 21.96
CA ALA A 17 -26.55 5.53 22.01
C ALA A 17 -25.17 4.84 21.99
N SER A 18 -24.99 3.79 22.78
CA SER A 18 -23.75 2.99 22.77
C SER A 18 -23.48 2.36 21.41
N PHE A 19 -24.48 1.74 20.78
CA PHE A 19 -24.34 1.15 19.45
C PHE A 19 -24.01 2.19 18.38
N ALA A 20 -24.63 3.37 18.45
CA ALA A 20 -24.35 4.48 17.54
C ALA A 20 -22.90 4.98 17.69
N ILE A 21 -22.40 5.10 18.93
CA ILE A 21 -21.01 5.50 19.20
C ILE A 21 -20.03 4.47 18.60
N VAL A 22 -20.25 3.17 18.85
CA VAL A 22 -19.40 2.11 18.29
C VAL A 22 -19.43 2.14 16.76
N SER A 23 -20.61 2.30 16.16
CA SER A 23 -20.76 2.38 14.70
C SER A 23 -20.03 3.60 14.12
N LEU A 24 -20.10 4.75 14.78
CA LEU A 24 -19.37 5.96 14.37
C LEU A 24 -17.85 5.78 14.45
N ILE A 25 -17.35 5.12 15.50
CA ILE A 25 -15.92 4.80 15.62
C ILE A 25 -15.48 3.85 14.50
N LEU A 26 -16.24 2.80 14.22
CA LEU A 26 -15.94 1.87 13.12
C LEU A 26 -16.00 2.56 11.75
N TRP A 27 -16.98 3.44 11.54
CA TRP A 27 -17.08 4.22 10.31
C TRP A 27 -15.87 5.14 10.13
N ASN A 28 -15.48 5.84 11.19
CA ASN A 28 -14.34 6.75 11.17
C ASN A 28 -13.03 6.01 10.91
N THR A 29 -12.76 4.93 11.64
CA THR A 29 -11.57 4.10 11.47
C THR A 29 -11.48 3.49 10.06
N ASN A 30 -12.59 2.97 9.52
CA ASN A 30 -12.62 2.48 8.14
C ASN A 30 -12.31 3.58 7.11
N SER A 31 -12.83 4.78 7.31
CA SER A 31 -12.53 5.94 6.45
C SER A 31 -11.05 6.33 6.53
N PHE A 32 -10.49 6.35 7.74
CA PHE A 32 -9.07 6.60 7.96
C PHE A 32 -8.18 5.58 7.24
N PHE A 33 -8.47 4.28 7.35
CA PHE A 33 -7.71 3.23 6.68
C PHE A 33 -7.74 3.35 5.15
N LYS A 34 -8.88 3.74 4.56
CA LYS A 34 -8.97 3.96 3.11
C LYS A 34 -8.07 5.11 2.66
N LYS A 35 -8.16 6.24 3.35
CA LYS A 35 -7.29 7.41 3.06
C LYS A 35 -5.83 7.08 3.23
N PHE A 36 -5.49 6.33 4.28
CA PHE A 36 -4.12 5.87 4.50
C PHE A 36 -3.60 5.04 3.31
N LYS A 37 -4.40 4.07 2.82
CA LYS A 37 -4.05 3.27 1.65
C LYS A 37 -3.92 4.09 0.36
N GLU A 38 -4.76 5.10 0.17
CA GLU A 38 -4.66 6.03 -0.97
C GLU A 38 -3.36 6.83 -0.92
N GLU A 39 -2.96 7.32 0.25
CA GLU A 39 -1.68 8.02 0.43
C GLU A 39 -0.47 7.09 0.22
N GLU A 40 -0.51 5.85 0.72
CA GLU A 40 0.53 4.85 0.42
C GLU A 40 0.61 4.57 -1.07
N ARG A 41 -0.54 4.42 -1.74
CA ARG A 41 -0.61 4.24 -3.19
C ARG A 41 0.06 5.39 -3.94
N HIS A 42 -0.22 6.64 -3.56
CA HIS A 42 0.39 7.80 -4.21
C HIS A 42 1.91 7.85 -4.03
N LYS A 43 2.44 7.48 -2.86
CA LYS A 43 3.88 7.36 -2.65
C LYS A 43 4.51 6.33 -3.60
N MET A 44 3.83 5.20 -3.81
CA MET A 44 4.27 4.15 -4.72
C MET A 44 4.18 4.56 -6.19
N GLU A 45 3.19 5.37 -6.56
CA GLU A 45 3.08 5.95 -7.91
C GLU A 45 4.19 6.96 -8.20
N ILE A 46 4.56 7.78 -7.20
CA ILE A 46 5.72 8.69 -7.29
C ILE A 46 7.01 7.88 -7.43
N TRP A 47 7.16 6.82 -6.62
CA TRP A 47 8.32 5.92 -6.71
C TRP A 47 8.42 5.26 -8.09
N ALA A 48 7.31 4.75 -8.61
CA ALA A 48 7.24 4.13 -9.94
C ALA A 48 7.55 5.11 -11.07
N THR A 49 7.05 6.35 -10.96
CA THR A 49 7.36 7.43 -11.91
C THR A 49 8.85 7.76 -11.89
N ALA A 50 9.44 7.95 -10.71
CA ALA A 50 10.87 8.18 -10.56
C ALA A 50 11.70 7.02 -11.14
N GLN A 51 11.23 5.78 -10.98
CA GLN A 51 11.87 4.60 -11.58
C GLN A 51 11.76 4.58 -13.11
N SER A 52 10.63 4.98 -13.68
CA SER A 52 10.46 5.12 -15.14
C SER A 52 11.42 6.16 -15.71
N GLU A 53 11.45 7.36 -15.10
CA GLU A 53 12.35 8.43 -15.50
C GLU A 53 13.81 7.98 -15.40
N PHE A 54 14.19 7.36 -14.28
CA PHE A 54 15.55 6.86 -14.07
C PHE A 54 15.97 5.83 -15.12
N LEU A 55 15.10 4.88 -15.49
CA LEU A 55 15.39 3.88 -16.53
C LEU A 55 15.45 4.48 -17.92
N SER A 56 14.82 5.64 -18.13
CA SER A 56 14.80 6.32 -19.43
C SER A 56 16.03 7.18 -19.70
N LEU A 57 16.87 7.40 -18.69
CA LEU A 57 18.06 8.23 -18.82
C LEU A 57 19.14 7.53 -19.65
N PRO A 58 19.91 8.28 -20.46
CA PRO A 58 21.15 7.80 -21.05
C PRO A 58 22.12 7.27 -19.98
N VAL A 59 22.96 6.30 -20.35
CA VAL A 59 23.92 5.66 -19.43
C VAL A 59 24.93 6.66 -18.85
N ASP A 60 25.22 7.73 -19.58
CA ASP A 60 26.16 8.80 -19.23
C ASP A 60 25.50 10.03 -18.61
N ALA A 61 24.18 10.06 -18.52
CA ALA A 61 23.47 11.18 -17.91
C ALA A 61 23.59 11.15 -16.39
N ASP A 62 23.82 12.31 -15.78
CA ASP A 62 23.67 12.47 -14.33
C ASP A 62 22.18 12.43 -13.98
N PRO A 63 21.72 11.41 -13.23
CA PRO A 63 20.32 11.28 -12.90
C PRO A 63 19.86 12.30 -11.83
N GLY A 64 20.80 13.04 -11.22
CA GLY A 64 20.54 14.05 -10.19
C GLY A 64 20.29 13.47 -8.80
N ASN A 65 19.72 14.24 -7.88
CA ASN A 65 19.47 13.76 -6.50
C ASN A 65 18.02 13.39 -6.19
N LEU A 66 17.08 13.76 -7.07
CA LEU A 66 15.65 13.61 -6.79
C LEU A 66 15.22 12.14 -6.73
N HIS A 67 15.57 11.36 -7.76
CA HIS A 67 15.23 9.94 -7.82
C HIS A 67 15.86 9.17 -6.65
N ILE A 68 17.13 9.46 -6.29
CA ILE A 68 17.82 8.88 -5.13
C ILE A 68 17.02 9.15 -3.85
N LYS A 69 16.62 10.40 -3.64
CA LYS A 69 15.86 10.79 -2.45
C LYS A 69 14.49 10.10 -2.39
N ILE A 70 13.80 9.96 -3.52
CA ILE A 70 12.52 9.23 -3.61
C ILE A 70 12.73 7.75 -3.26
N PHE A 71 13.76 7.11 -3.82
CA PHE A 71 14.07 5.71 -3.57
C PHE A 71 14.45 5.45 -2.11
N GLN A 72 15.28 6.32 -1.52
CA GLN A 72 15.71 6.22 -0.13
C GLN A 72 14.61 6.51 0.89
N ASN A 73 13.61 7.33 0.54
CA ASN A 73 12.50 7.65 1.43
C ASN A 73 11.52 6.47 1.59
N ASN A 74 11.55 5.50 0.68
CA ASN A 74 10.76 4.28 0.80
C ASN A 74 11.57 3.19 1.52
N THR A 75 11.41 3.08 2.84
CA THR A 75 12.15 2.13 3.69
C THR A 75 11.30 1.01 4.26
N SER A 76 9.97 1.17 4.32
CA SER A 76 9.07 0.28 5.05
C SER A 76 8.13 -0.53 4.16
N THR A 77 7.89 -0.09 2.92
CA THR A 77 7.00 -0.82 2.00
C THR A 77 7.78 -1.91 1.27
N PRO A 78 7.47 -3.20 1.47
CA PRO A 78 8.15 -4.29 0.77
C PRO A 78 7.74 -4.30 -0.71
N MET A 79 8.73 -4.41 -1.59
CA MET A 79 8.56 -4.27 -3.03
C MET A 79 9.25 -5.37 -3.80
N ILE A 80 8.61 -5.80 -4.88
CA ILE A 80 9.14 -6.70 -5.90
C ILE A 80 8.96 -6.04 -7.25
N LEU A 81 10.07 -5.72 -7.91
CA LEU A 81 10.11 -5.17 -9.25
C LEU A 81 10.42 -6.31 -10.22
N VAL A 82 9.53 -6.53 -11.19
CA VAL A 82 9.71 -7.50 -12.27
C VAL A 82 9.95 -6.72 -13.56
N ASN A 83 11.18 -6.76 -14.08
CA ASN A 83 11.54 -6.08 -15.32
C ASN A 83 11.06 -6.88 -16.55
N LYS A 84 11.05 -6.23 -17.71
CA LYS A 84 10.67 -6.85 -18.99
C LYS A 84 11.52 -8.08 -19.35
N ASP A 85 12.78 -8.11 -18.95
CA ASP A 85 13.70 -9.25 -19.15
C ASP A 85 13.47 -10.40 -18.14
N SER A 86 12.38 -10.34 -17.36
CA SER A 86 12.04 -11.27 -16.27
C SER A 86 13.02 -11.25 -15.08
N THR A 87 13.94 -10.29 -15.01
CA THR A 87 14.75 -10.10 -13.81
C THR A 87 13.90 -9.55 -12.67
N ILE A 88 14.11 -10.10 -11.47
CA ILE A 88 13.37 -9.72 -10.27
C ILE A 88 14.33 -8.97 -9.34
N LYS A 89 13.93 -7.78 -8.90
CA LYS A 89 14.60 -7.03 -7.85
C LYS A 89 13.66 -6.89 -6.65
N VAL A 90 14.21 -7.02 -5.45
CA VAL A 90 13.44 -6.91 -4.21
C VAL A 90 14.01 -5.81 -3.33
N ASN A 91 13.13 -5.01 -2.74
CA ASN A 91 13.47 -3.91 -1.84
C ASN A 91 12.65 -4.03 -0.55
N ASN A 92 13.23 -3.59 0.58
CA ASN A 92 12.62 -3.62 1.92
C ASN A 92 12.12 -5.03 2.31
N MET A 93 12.88 -6.06 1.90
CA MET A 93 12.59 -7.47 2.18
C MET A 93 13.87 -8.16 2.68
N PRO A 94 14.27 -7.93 3.94
CA PRO A 94 15.48 -8.54 4.50
C PRO A 94 15.34 -10.07 4.51
N GLY A 95 16.45 -10.76 4.24
CA GLY A 95 16.48 -12.23 4.14
C GLY A 95 16.05 -12.81 2.79
N VAL A 96 15.60 -11.98 1.84
CA VAL A 96 15.07 -12.44 0.52
C VAL A 96 16.13 -12.57 -0.58
N GLN A 97 17.38 -12.18 -0.33
CA GLN A 97 18.46 -12.13 -1.32
C GLN A 97 18.89 -13.50 -1.89
N ASN A 98 18.50 -14.63 -1.26
CA ASN A 98 18.85 -15.99 -1.70
C ASN A 98 17.65 -16.96 -1.69
N ILE A 99 16.40 -16.46 -1.78
CA ILE A 99 15.22 -17.32 -1.65
C ILE A 99 14.76 -17.89 -2.99
N ASP A 100 14.40 -19.18 -2.95
CA ASP A 100 13.68 -19.96 -3.97
C ASP A 100 12.64 -19.14 -4.74
N THR A 101 12.66 -19.27 -6.07
CA THR A 101 11.71 -18.67 -7.01
C THR A 101 10.25 -18.90 -6.58
N ALA A 102 9.94 -20.05 -5.98
CA ALA A 102 8.60 -20.36 -5.47
C ALA A 102 8.10 -19.38 -4.39
N PHE A 103 8.97 -18.93 -3.48
CA PHE A 103 8.61 -17.98 -2.44
C PHE A 103 8.30 -16.60 -3.01
N LEU A 104 9.14 -16.12 -3.94
CA LEU A 104 8.93 -14.83 -4.61
C LEU A 104 7.61 -14.83 -5.38
N GLN A 105 7.29 -15.91 -6.09
CA GLN A 105 6.00 -16.05 -6.78
C GLN A 105 4.82 -16.01 -5.79
N GLY A 106 4.94 -16.67 -4.64
CA GLY A 106 3.96 -16.58 -3.57
C GLY A 106 3.77 -15.14 -3.06
N LYS A 107 4.86 -14.40 -2.87
CA LYS A 107 4.83 -12.99 -2.46
C LYS A 107 4.23 -12.08 -3.52
N ILE A 108 4.56 -12.26 -4.80
CA ILE A 108 3.97 -11.52 -5.92
C ILE A 108 2.45 -11.70 -5.92
N LYS A 109 1.96 -12.94 -5.78
CA LYS A 109 0.52 -13.22 -5.70
C LYS A 109 -0.12 -12.50 -4.50
N LYS A 110 0.50 -12.60 -3.33
CA LYS A 110 0.02 -11.91 -2.12
C LYS A 110 -0.05 -10.39 -2.32
N PHE A 111 1.02 -9.76 -2.82
CA PHE A 111 1.07 -8.32 -3.05
C PHE A 111 0.04 -7.87 -4.09
N LYS A 112 -0.23 -8.68 -5.12
CA LYS A 112 -1.28 -8.41 -6.10
C LYS A 112 -2.70 -8.45 -5.48
N GLU A 113 -2.91 -9.26 -4.46
CA GLU A 113 -4.18 -9.33 -3.71
C GLU A 113 -4.32 -8.16 -2.73
N GLU A 114 -3.21 -7.73 -2.10
CA GLU A 114 -3.19 -6.59 -1.18
C GLU A 114 -3.35 -5.25 -1.91
N ASN A 115 -2.65 -5.08 -3.03
CA ASN A 115 -2.54 -3.84 -3.77
C ASN A 115 -2.51 -4.08 -5.29
N LYS A 116 -3.14 -3.19 -6.06
CA LYS A 116 -3.08 -3.25 -7.52
C LYS A 116 -1.61 -3.04 -7.97
N PRO A 117 -1.00 -3.90 -8.80
CA PRO A 117 0.35 -3.66 -9.30
C PRO A 117 0.47 -2.34 -10.09
N ILE A 118 1.65 -1.73 -10.10
CA ILE A 118 1.92 -0.50 -10.86
C ILE A 118 2.75 -0.87 -12.09
N SER A 119 2.23 -0.51 -13.27
CA SER A 119 2.95 -0.61 -14.53
C SER A 119 3.93 0.55 -14.64
N ILE A 120 5.21 0.25 -14.88
CA ILE A 120 6.25 1.26 -15.10
C ILE A 120 6.49 1.32 -16.61
N GLU A 121 5.99 2.38 -17.22
CA GLU A 121 5.98 2.56 -18.68
C GLU A 121 6.77 3.81 -19.08
N TYR A 122 7.42 3.73 -20.23
CA TYR A 122 8.07 4.87 -20.88
C TYR A 122 7.75 4.87 -22.37
N LYS A 123 7.21 5.98 -22.88
CA LYS A 123 6.78 6.12 -24.30
C LYS A 123 5.86 4.99 -24.81
N GLY A 124 5.01 4.45 -23.93
CA GLY A 124 4.07 3.36 -24.26
C GLY A 124 4.67 1.95 -24.21
N GLU A 125 5.95 1.81 -23.86
CA GLU A 125 6.58 0.53 -23.59
C GLU A 125 6.58 0.23 -22.09
N ASN A 126 6.07 -0.95 -21.70
CA ASN A 126 6.20 -1.44 -20.33
C ASN A 126 7.65 -1.88 -20.07
N LEU A 127 8.33 -1.18 -19.17
CA LEU A 127 9.70 -1.46 -18.77
C LEU A 127 9.75 -2.45 -17.60
N ALA A 128 8.81 -2.30 -16.66
CA ALA A 128 8.71 -3.16 -15.49
C ALA A 128 7.29 -3.13 -14.87
N THR A 129 7.02 -4.08 -13.98
CA THR A 129 5.84 -4.08 -13.12
C THR A 129 6.27 -4.12 -11.65
N LEU A 130 5.72 -3.21 -10.86
CA LEU A 130 5.96 -3.10 -9.42
C LEU A 130 4.82 -3.75 -8.63
N TYR A 131 5.17 -4.78 -7.87
CA TYR A 131 4.32 -5.43 -6.88
C TYR A 131 4.76 -4.97 -5.49
N TYR A 132 3.83 -4.53 -4.65
CA TYR A 132 4.17 -4.00 -3.34
C TYR A 132 3.14 -4.41 -2.28
N GLY A 133 3.63 -4.69 -1.08
CA GLY A 133 2.79 -5.00 0.07
C GLY A 133 2.34 -3.75 0.82
N ASN A 134 1.63 -3.95 1.92
CA ASN A 134 1.38 -2.86 2.88
C ASN A 134 2.67 -2.51 3.63
N SER A 135 2.85 -1.24 4.05
CA SER A 135 3.97 -0.88 4.93
C SER A 135 3.90 -1.65 6.23
N GLU A 136 5.05 -2.16 6.69
CA GLU A 136 5.25 -2.58 8.09
C GLU A 136 5.39 -1.36 9.01
#